data_AF-A0A2V8RIC6-F1
#
_entry.id   AF-A0A2V8RIC6-F1
#
_cell.length_a   1.000
_cell.length_b   1.000
_cell.length_c   1.000
_cell.angle_alpha   90.00
_cell.angle_beta   90.00
_cell.angle_gamma   90.00
#
_symmetry.space_group_name_H-M   'P 1'
#
loop_
_entity.id
_entity.type
_entity.pdbx_description
1 polymer ?
#
loop_
_entity_poly.entity_id
_entity_poly.type
_entity_poly.pdbx_seq_one_letter_code
_entity_poly.pdbx_strand_id
1 'polypeptide(L)' 'MAEEKPKVSNEIAEGTGQFDARFVLWRRFCADNNIPVETLPSDLTGETKDQWEKLKSEQLRRPESREP' A
#
# COMPACT_ATOMS: atom_id res chain seq x y z
N MET A 1 -10.80 -24.51 15.90
CA MET A 1 -9.47 -24.47 15.25
C MET A 1 -9.30 -23.03 14.83
N ALA A 2 -8.27 -22.32 15.32
CA ALA A 2 -8.07 -20.92 14.95
C ALA A 2 -7.66 -20.89 13.47
N GLU A 3 -8.50 -20.31 12.62
CA GLU A 3 -8.17 -20.05 11.23
C GLU A 3 -7.04 -19.03 11.18
N GLU A 4 -5.81 -19.53 11.14
CA GLU A 4 -4.61 -18.73 10.88
C GLU A 4 -4.72 -18.24 9.43
N LYS A 5 -5.29 -17.03 9.25
CA LYS A 5 -5.33 -16.32 7.98
C LYS A 5 -3.92 -16.38 7.36
N PRO A 6 -3.76 -16.90 6.12
CA PRO A 6 -2.45 -16.97 5.50
C PRO A 6 -1.92 -15.55 5.41
N LYS A 7 -0.87 -15.30 6.18
CA LYS A 7 -0.18 -14.02 6.24
C LYS A 7 0.41 -13.84 4.84
N VAL A 8 -0.20 -12.96 4.05
CA VAL A 8 0.24 -12.74 2.66
C VAL A 8 1.67 -12.23 2.72
N SER A 9 2.63 -13.11 2.39
CA SER A 9 4.05 -12.78 2.31
C SER A 9 4.25 -11.78 1.18
N ASN A 10 4.10 -10.50 1.51
CA ASN A 10 4.48 -9.37 0.65
C ASN A 10 6.01 -9.19 0.65
N GLU A 11 6.77 -10.28 0.71
CA GLU A 11 8.23 -10.30 0.63
C GLU A 11 8.65 -9.94 -0.81
N ILE A 12 9.56 -8.98 -0.94
CA ILE A 12 10.05 -8.49 -2.23
C ILE A 12 11.47 -9.02 -2.38
N ALA A 13 11.74 -9.78 -3.44
CA ALA A 13 13.11 -10.13 -3.80
C ALA A 13 13.88 -8.83 -4.11
N GLU A 14 15.05 -8.67 -3.50
CA GLU A 14 15.88 -7.44 -3.48
C GLU A 14 16.44 -7.00 -4.86
N GLY A 15 15.94 -7.57 -5.97
CA GLY A 15 16.52 -7.45 -7.30
C GLY A 15 15.78 -6.56 -8.30
N THR A 16 14.60 -6.04 -7.99
CA THR A 16 13.85 -5.23 -8.98
C THR A 16 14.18 -3.75 -8.81
N GLY A 17 14.92 -3.22 -9.78
CA GLY A 17 15.38 -1.84 -9.82
C GLY A 17 14.25 -0.83 -9.64
N GLN A 18 14.56 0.24 -8.89
CA GLN A 18 13.75 1.46 -8.74
C GLN A 18 12.24 1.22 -8.78
N PHE A 19 11.72 0.52 -7.77
CA PHE A 19 10.27 0.52 -7.56
C PHE A 19 9.80 1.94 -7.27
N ASP A 20 8.79 2.37 -8.01
CA ASP A 20 8.12 3.65 -7.83
C ASP A 20 7.75 3.84 -6.34
N ALA A 21 8.00 5.03 -5.77
CA ALA A 21 7.76 5.29 -4.34
C ALA A 21 6.31 4.95 -3.95
N ARG A 22 5.37 5.12 -4.89
CA ARG A 22 3.97 4.74 -4.74
C ARG A 22 3.76 3.22 -4.63
N PHE A 23 4.54 2.42 -5.35
CA PHE A 23 4.47 0.97 -5.31
C PHE A 23 5.03 0.40 -4.00
N VAL A 24 6.14 0.97 -3.50
CA VAL A 24 6.69 0.60 -2.18
C VAL A 24 5.69 0.95 -1.07
N LEU A 25 5.06 2.13 -1.15
CA LEU A 25 4.01 2.55 -0.23
C LEU A 25 2.82 1.57 -0.24
N TRP A 26 2.37 1.19 -1.44
CA TRP A 26 1.27 0.24 -1.65
C TRP A 26 1.58 -1.11 -1.00
N ARG A 27 2.75 -1.69 -1.30
CA ARG A 27 3.19 -2.95 -0.72
C ARG A 27 3.17 -2.94 0.80
N ARG A 28 3.66 -1.85 1.40
CA ARG A 28 3.71 -1.73 2.86
C ARG A 28 2.33 -1.62 3.47
N PHE A 29 1.45 -0.84 2.84
CA PHE A 29 0.04 -0.75 3.24
C PHE A 29 -0.66 -2.11 3.13
N CYS A 30 -0.42 -2.85 2.05
CA CYS A 30 -0.93 -4.19 1.83
C CYS A 30 -0.43 -5.19 2.88
N ALA A 31 0.86 -5.14 3.24
CA ALA A 31 1.41 -6.00 4.29
C ALA A 31 0.79 -5.75 5.66
N ASP A 32 0.59 -4.47 6.02
CA ASP A 32 0.01 -4.07 7.30
C ASP A 32 -1.47 -4.48 7.40
N ASN A 33 -2.22 -4.28 6.32
CA ASN A 33 -3.66 -4.54 6.27
C ASN A 33 -4.02 -5.97 5.80
N ASN A 34 -3.04 -6.85 5.62
CA ASN A 34 -3.23 -8.21 5.08
C ASN A 34 -3.96 -8.23 3.73
N ILE A 35 -3.64 -7.26 2.87
CA ILE A 35 -4.16 -7.14 1.52
C ILE A 35 -3.15 -7.78 0.55
N PRO A 36 -3.62 -8.52 -0.46
CA PRO A 36 -2.77 -8.94 -1.57
C PRO A 36 -2.18 -7.73 -2.30
N VAL A 37 -0.88 -7.74 -2.60
CA VAL A 37 -0.26 -6.72 -3.47
C VAL A 37 -0.93 -6.61 -4.83
N GLU A 38 -1.45 -7.74 -5.33
CA GLU A 38 -2.17 -7.87 -6.60
C GLU A 38 -3.54 -7.20 -6.56
N THR A 39 -4.07 -6.91 -5.37
CA THR A 39 -5.24 -6.06 -5.20
C THR A 39 -4.91 -4.67 -5.74
N LEU A 40 -5.88 -4.06 -6.40
CA LEU A 40 -5.74 -2.69 -6.88
C LEU A 40 -6.28 -1.72 -5.83
N PRO A 41 -5.73 -0.51 -5.72
CA PRO A 41 -6.32 0.57 -4.91
C PRO A 41 -7.82 0.79 -5.20
N SER A 42 -8.22 0.62 -6.46
CA SER A 42 -9.61 0.76 -6.90
C SER A 42 -10.51 -0.36 -6.40
N ASP A 43 -9.94 -1.51 -6.06
CA ASP A 43 -10.63 -2.69 -5.53
C ASP A 43 -10.79 -2.60 -4.00
N LEU A 44 -10.08 -1.68 -3.34
CA LEU A 44 -10.30 -1.40 -1.93
C LEU A 44 -11.71 -0.86 -1.68
N THR A 45 -12.31 -1.33 -0.59
CA THR A 45 -13.65 -0.92 -0.17
C THR A 45 -13.67 -0.54 1.30
N GLY A 46 -14.63 0.31 1.67
CA GLY A 46 -14.84 0.74 3.05
C GLY A 46 -13.66 1.49 3.67
N GLU A 47 -13.33 1.14 4.91
CA GLU A 47 -12.32 1.82 5.73
C GLU A 47 -10.90 1.68 5.15
N THR A 48 -10.57 0.53 4.56
CA THR A 48 -9.25 0.26 3.99
C THR A 48 -8.93 1.19 2.81
N LYS A 49 -9.96 1.55 2.02
CA LYS A 49 -9.81 2.53 0.94
C LYS A 49 -9.52 3.92 1.48
N ASP A 50 -10.23 4.35 2.51
CA ASP A 50 -10.03 5.66 3.14
C ASP A 50 -8.62 5.77 3.74
N GLN A 51 -8.18 4.73 4.46
CA GLN A 51 -6.82 4.65 5.01
C GLN A 51 -5.75 4.72 3.90
N TRP A 52 -5.95 4.02 2.78
CA TRP A 52 -5.04 4.09 1.64
C TRP A 52 -4.99 5.47 1.00
N GLU A 53 -6.15 6.09 0.75
CA GLU A 53 -6.25 7.43 0.16
C GLU A 53 -5.58 8.47 1.06
N LYS A 54 -5.76 8.36 2.38
CA LYS A 54 -5.12 9.21 3.37
C LYS A 54 -3.60 9.00 3.42
N LEU A 55 -3.13 7.75 3.49
CA LEU A 55 -1.70 7.41 3.49
C LEU A 55 -1.01 7.90 2.20
N LYS A 56 -1.65 7.68 1.06
CA LYS A 56 -1.20 8.16 -0.25
C LYS A 56 -1.12 9.69 -0.24
N SER A 57 -2.13 10.37 0.28
CA SER A 57 -2.14 11.83 0.42
C SER A 57 -1.02 12.30 1.35
N GLU A 58 -0.84 11.72 2.53
CA GLU A 58 0.21 12.16 3.47
C GLU A 58 1.62 11.94 2.91
N GLN A 59 1.85 10.83 2.19
CA GLN A 59 3.18 10.41 1.75
C GLN A 59 3.56 10.91 0.36
N LEU A 60 2.60 11.09 -0.56
CA LEU A 60 2.86 11.59 -1.92
C LEU A 60 2.57 13.09 -2.09
N ARG A 61 1.87 13.76 -1.16
CA ARG A 61 1.57 15.20 -1.27
C ARG A 61 2.74 16.11 -0.90
N ARG A 62 3.94 15.57 -0.73
CA ARG A 62 5.16 16.35 -0.55
C ARG A 62 6.10 16.03 -1.73
N PRO A 63 6.25 16.88 -2.78
CA PRO A 63 6.08 18.33 -2.78
C PRO A 63 5.47 18.93 -4.07
N GLU A 64 4.14 18.99 -4.23
CA GLU A 64 3.51 19.86 -5.27
C GLU A 64 2.30 20.64 -4.74
N SER A 65 2.34 21.00 -3.46
CA SER A 65 1.47 22.07 -2.94
C SER A 65 2.32 23.04 -2.11
N ARG A 66 3.28 23.65 -2.81
CA ARG A 66 3.71 25.00 -2.50
C ARG A 66 3.58 25.79 -3.80
N GLU A 67 2.37 26.26 -4.09
CA GLU A 67 2.24 27.56 -4.72
C GLU A 67 1.25 28.39 -3.89
N PRO A 68 1.65 29.62 -3.49
CA PRO A 68 0.98 30.48 -2.53
C PRO A 68 -0.27 31.19 -3.08
#